data_AF-B1T0F6-F1
#
_entry.id   AF-B1T0F6-F1
#
_cell.length_a   1.000
_cell.length_b   1.000
_cell.length_c   1.000
_cell.angle_alpha   90.00
_cell.angle_beta   90.00
_cell.angle_gamma   90.00
#
_symmetry.space_group_name_H-M   'P 1'
#
loop_
_entity.id
_entity.type
_entity.pdbx_description
1 polymer ?
#
loop_
_entity_poly.entity_id
_entity_poly.type
_entity_poly.pdbx_seq_one_letter_code
_entity_poly.pdbx_strand_id
1 'polypeptide(L)'
;MYTIRTPNEAIHVDTLAHVFHLFFHDASLSAYDTTEISLTRGGTALPILRYNGILTVRQPGTAHAIFTSIFAELRDRWFTTDGKQLQPWQITRKRWEIFQFVFELAKRLAWMLSGEQLEAEVEAARAAGSNFLLPDVCDQVALNLFGYTSQGPRLSLSGGVNGRHELHVAYALFHDQPIPDAVLADYRGDTKHFRYDLEWFPVLLEVPVLRHSLPYNVMQSAVATFRHEKRTIDAALGARVVEALRTAPADSTYVDVDDRLFAGGLVDKPALPEQYQRPVDVGIGTSPVAERLSELIGDAVLKKALDSLESDRQKGRISQRQYDLQTDMARLDRGRTTFERPNQFAAAVEARDVAALLKVLDHADGWNEQSKQVLREQFGLSLRGLSSARRRRAIFAFCGFDEAAQGEWQTKQDAAKAQRLAEEAASDAKKQAGLARYRTPDNVVITGVEHVDRAIADGYSEIRSFRHGAATRYALAKPGSTEARTLHARNGTLDYARSRLTMLAA
;
A
#
# COMPACT_ATOMS: atom_id res chain seq x y z
N MET A 1 3.93 -29.47 -41.88
CA MET A 1 2.63 -30.01 -41.44
C MET A 1 2.85 -31.37 -40.81
N TYR A 2 2.35 -31.51 -39.60
CA TYR A 2 2.40 -32.68 -38.75
C TYR A 2 1.00 -33.26 -38.61
N THR A 3 0.91 -34.57 -38.49
CA THR A 3 -0.34 -35.26 -38.18
C THR A 3 -0.11 -36.17 -36.98
N ILE A 4 -0.84 -35.89 -35.90
CA ILE A 4 -0.96 -36.77 -34.73
C ILE A 4 -2.18 -37.66 -34.99
N ARG A 5 -2.00 -38.98 -35.05
CA ARG A 5 -3.11 -39.93 -35.19
C ARG A 5 -3.29 -40.70 -33.90
N THR A 6 -4.51 -40.67 -33.37
CA THR A 6 -4.98 -41.54 -32.29
C THR A 6 -5.96 -42.56 -32.89
N PRO A 7 -6.43 -43.56 -32.13
CA PRO A 7 -7.48 -44.48 -32.59
C PRO A 7 -8.79 -43.77 -32.97
N ASN A 8 -9.06 -42.60 -32.38
CA ASN A 8 -10.34 -41.91 -32.51
C ASN A 8 -10.31 -40.75 -33.52
N GLU A 9 -9.15 -40.12 -33.73
CA GLU A 9 -9.05 -38.90 -34.53
C GLU A 9 -7.65 -38.67 -35.13
N ALA A 10 -7.59 -37.74 -36.08
CA ALA A 10 -6.36 -37.21 -36.63
C ALA A 10 -6.29 -35.70 -36.42
N ILE A 11 -5.31 -35.25 -35.65
CA ILE A 11 -5.07 -33.84 -35.36
C ILE A 11 -3.96 -33.34 -36.28
N HIS A 12 -4.25 -32.27 -37.02
CA HIS A 12 -3.32 -31.64 -37.94
C HIS A 12 -2.77 -30.34 -37.36
N VAL A 13 -1.44 -30.19 -37.36
CA VAL A 13 -0.77 -28.97 -36.89
C VAL A 13 0.38 -28.56 -37.81
N ASP A 14 0.71 -27.28 -37.82
CA ASP A 14 1.68 -26.73 -38.78
C ASP A 14 3.13 -26.97 -38.37
N THR A 15 3.42 -26.94 -37.07
CA THR A 15 4.79 -26.83 -36.52
C THR A 15 5.06 -27.83 -35.41
N LEU A 16 6.33 -28.18 -35.21
CA LEU A 16 6.76 -29.05 -34.11
C LEU A 16 6.47 -28.42 -32.73
N ALA A 17 6.60 -27.10 -32.60
CA ALA A 17 6.22 -26.40 -31.36
C ALA A 17 4.75 -26.61 -31.00
N HIS A 18 3.86 -26.64 -31.99
CA HIS A 18 2.44 -26.94 -31.75
C HIS A 18 2.24 -28.40 -31.31
N VAL A 19 3.01 -29.34 -31.86
CA VAL A 19 2.97 -30.75 -31.40
C VAL A 19 3.35 -30.84 -29.91
N PHE A 20 4.45 -30.21 -29.50
CA PHE A 20 4.84 -30.18 -28.09
C PHE A 20 3.77 -29.50 -27.22
N HIS A 21 3.22 -28.38 -27.68
CA HIS A 21 2.17 -27.67 -26.95
C HIS A 21 0.93 -28.57 -26.72
N LEU A 22 0.50 -29.32 -27.74
CA LEU A 22 -0.60 -30.28 -27.60
C LEU A 22 -0.24 -31.40 -26.61
N PHE A 23 0.94 -31.99 -26.72
CA PHE A 23 1.35 -33.05 -25.80
C PHE A 23 1.37 -32.59 -24.33
N PHE A 24 1.71 -31.34 -24.07
CA PHE A 24 1.80 -30.80 -22.71
C PHE A 24 0.46 -30.32 -22.14
N HIS A 25 -0.43 -29.79 -22.97
CA HIS A 25 -1.65 -29.10 -22.50
C HIS A 25 -2.95 -29.84 -22.83
N ASP A 26 -2.93 -30.76 -23.81
CA ASP A 26 -4.10 -31.56 -24.14
C ASP A 26 -4.10 -32.85 -23.32
N ALA A 27 -4.87 -32.84 -22.24
CA ALA A 27 -5.01 -33.98 -21.34
C ALA A 27 -5.58 -35.22 -22.05
N SER A 28 -6.33 -35.05 -23.14
CA SER A 28 -6.89 -36.19 -23.88
C SER A 28 -5.80 -37.05 -24.53
N LEU A 29 -4.71 -36.43 -24.99
CA LEU A 29 -3.58 -37.13 -25.61
C LEU A 29 -2.75 -37.92 -24.60
N SER A 30 -2.77 -37.52 -23.32
CA SER A 30 -2.00 -38.18 -22.26
C SER A 30 -2.46 -39.62 -21.97
N ALA A 31 -3.71 -39.94 -22.31
CA ALA A 31 -4.37 -41.22 -22.05
C ALA A 31 -3.91 -42.36 -22.97
N TYR A 32 -3.38 -42.06 -24.16
CA TYR A 32 -3.00 -43.08 -25.15
C TYR A 32 -1.62 -43.65 -24.90
N ASP A 33 -1.43 -44.97 -25.04
CA ASP A 33 -0.09 -45.55 -25.04
C ASP A 33 0.72 -45.05 -26.24
N THR A 34 2.04 -44.96 -26.11
CA THR A 34 2.96 -44.59 -27.23
C THR A 34 2.83 -45.51 -28.45
N THR A 35 2.30 -46.72 -28.29
CA THR A 35 2.01 -47.67 -29.36
C THR A 35 0.68 -47.40 -30.09
N GLU A 36 -0.24 -46.67 -29.46
CA GLU A 36 -1.58 -46.34 -29.98
C GLU A 36 -1.64 -44.97 -30.65
N ILE A 37 -0.63 -44.14 -30.42
CA ILE A 37 -0.50 -42.80 -30.99
C ILE A 37 0.70 -42.75 -31.95
N SER A 38 0.52 -42.09 -33.09
CA SER A 38 1.60 -41.89 -34.06
C SER A 38 1.71 -40.44 -34.49
N LEU A 39 2.94 -40.00 -34.77
CA LEU A 39 3.25 -38.68 -35.30
C LEU A 39 3.93 -38.83 -36.65
N THR A 40 3.46 -38.08 -37.64
CA THR A 40 4.11 -37.99 -38.95
C THR A 40 4.39 -36.55 -39.33
N ARG A 41 5.51 -36.30 -40.00
CA ARG A 41 5.88 -35.01 -40.60
C ARG A 41 6.05 -35.21 -42.10
N GLY A 42 5.14 -34.64 -42.91
CA GLY A 42 5.20 -34.81 -44.38
C GLY A 42 5.22 -36.27 -44.83
N GLY A 43 4.57 -37.18 -44.09
CA GLY A 43 4.56 -38.62 -44.35
C GLY A 43 5.65 -39.42 -43.64
N THR A 44 6.71 -38.78 -43.14
CA THR A 44 7.77 -39.46 -42.39
C THR A 44 7.37 -39.65 -40.92
N ALA A 45 7.43 -40.88 -40.41
CA ALA A 45 7.14 -41.18 -39.02
C ALA A 45 8.18 -40.57 -38.07
N LEU A 46 7.71 -39.97 -36.98
CA LEU A 46 8.54 -39.45 -35.90
C LEU A 46 8.28 -40.26 -34.63
N PRO A 47 9.34 -40.76 -33.96
CA PRO A 47 9.17 -41.57 -32.76
C PRO A 47 8.61 -40.72 -31.62
N ILE A 48 7.46 -41.15 -31.09
CA ILE A 48 6.89 -40.59 -29.87
C ILE A 48 7.48 -41.36 -28.68
N LEU A 49 7.87 -40.60 -27.66
CA LEU A 49 8.39 -41.13 -26.41
C LEU A 49 7.51 -40.66 -25.26
N ARG A 50 7.58 -41.35 -24.13
CA ARG A 50 6.97 -40.89 -22.88
C ARG A 50 8.05 -40.62 -21.86
N TYR A 51 8.06 -39.42 -21.31
CA TYR A 51 8.94 -39.03 -20.22
C TYR A 51 8.07 -38.48 -19.10
N ASN A 52 8.26 -38.95 -17.86
CA ASN A 52 7.46 -38.53 -16.69
C ASN A 52 5.94 -38.40 -16.96
N GLY A 53 5.38 -39.36 -17.70
CA GLY A 53 3.94 -39.41 -17.98
C GLY A 53 3.41 -38.51 -19.10
N ILE A 54 4.23 -37.66 -19.73
CA ILE A 54 3.79 -36.82 -20.87
C ILE A 54 4.48 -37.30 -22.14
N LEU A 55 3.78 -37.20 -23.27
CA LEU A 55 4.31 -37.53 -24.59
C LEU A 55 5.34 -36.49 -25.03
N THR A 56 6.36 -36.91 -25.75
CA THR A 56 7.40 -36.04 -26.28
C THR A 56 8.02 -36.59 -27.56
N VAL A 57 8.79 -35.76 -28.25
CA VAL A 57 9.56 -36.13 -29.44
C VAL A 57 10.97 -35.61 -29.28
N ARG A 58 11.97 -36.43 -29.60
CA ARG A 58 13.38 -36.00 -29.63
C ARG A 58 13.82 -35.85 -31.07
N GLN A 59 14.35 -34.67 -31.40
CA GLN A 59 14.93 -34.40 -32.69
C GLN A 59 16.43 -34.71 -32.66
N PRO A 60 17.01 -35.24 -33.74
CA PRO A 60 18.45 -35.45 -33.83
C PRO A 60 19.20 -34.10 -33.90
N GLY A 61 20.49 -34.11 -33.56
CA GLY A 61 21.39 -32.96 -33.65
C GLY A 61 21.63 -32.24 -32.30
N THR A 62 22.26 -31.07 -32.38
CA THR A 62 22.58 -30.22 -31.22
C THR A 62 21.35 -29.45 -30.76
N ALA A 63 21.35 -29.00 -29.50
CA ALA A 63 20.32 -28.12 -28.96
C ALA A 63 20.11 -26.88 -29.84
N HIS A 64 21.21 -26.29 -30.34
CA HIS A 64 21.17 -25.16 -31.26
C HIS A 64 20.45 -25.50 -32.58
N ALA A 65 20.75 -26.65 -33.19
CA ALA A 65 20.11 -27.08 -34.43
C ALA A 65 18.62 -27.37 -34.24
N ILE A 66 18.25 -27.97 -33.10
CA ILE A 66 16.86 -28.28 -32.76
C ILE A 66 16.05 -27.00 -32.58
N PHE A 67 16.51 -26.05 -31.76
CA PHE A 67 15.81 -24.77 -31.61
C PHE A 67 15.78 -23.96 -32.90
N THR A 68 16.87 -23.96 -33.68
CA THR A 68 16.90 -23.28 -34.99
C THR A 68 15.82 -23.84 -35.91
N SER A 69 15.67 -25.17 -35.96
CA SER A 69 14.63 -25.83 -36.75
C SER A 69 13.22 -25.47 -36.27
N ILE A 70 12.98 -25.49 -34.95
CA ILE A 70 11.68 -25.13 -34.36
C ILE A 70 11.31 -23.67 -34.65
N PHE A 71 12.22 -22.73 -34.38
CA PHE A 71 11.98 -21.32 -34.58
C PHE A 71 11.91 -20.92 -36.06
N ALA A 72 12.71 -21.54 -36.94
CA ALA A 72 12.58 -21.32 -38.38
C ALA A 72 11.21 -21.79 -38.88
N GLU A 73 10.72 -22.95 -38.42
CA GLU A 73 9.39 -23.42 -38.80
C GLU A 73 8.27 -22.49 -38.32
N LEU A 74 8.36 -21.98 -37.09
CA LEU A 74 7.46 -20.94 -36.58
C LEU A 74 7.52 -19.69 -37.45
N ARG A 75 8.73 -19.20 -37.73
CA ARG A 75 8.95 -17.99 -38.53
C ARG A 75 8.30 -18.10 -39.90
N ASP A 76 8.62 -19.18 -40.61
CA ASP A 76 8.24 -19.37 -42.01
C ASP A 76 6.74 -19.68 -42.15
N ARG A 77 6.11 -20.32 -41.16
CA ARG A 77 4.69 -20.69 -41.20
C ARG A 77 3.76 -19.63 -40.64
N TRP A 78 4.18 -18.94 -39.58
CA TRP A 78 3.28 -18.11 -38.79
C TRP A 78 3.70 -16.65 -38.70
N PHE A 79 4.99 -16.34 -38.70
CA PHE A 79 5.50 -14.97 -38.52
C PHE A 79 6.00 -14.31 -39.81
N THR A 80 5.74 -14.90 -40.96
CA THR A 80 6.11 -14.35 -42.26
C THR A 80 4.93 -14.44 -43.21
N THR A 81 4.73 -13.39 -44.01
CA THR A 81 3.78 -13.39 -45.13
C THR A 81 4.42 -12.61 -46.27
N ASP A 82 4.45 -13.22 -47.47
CA ASP A 82 5.09 -12.65 -48.67
C ASP A 82 6.54 -12.17 -48.43
N GLY A 83 7.30 -12.94 -47.66
CA GLY A 83 8.69 -12.63 -47.31
C GLY A 83 8.87 -11.48 -46.30
N LYS A 84 7.78 -10.91 -45.78
CA LYS A 84 7.82 -9.87 -44.73
C LYS A 84 7.55 -10.48 -43.36
N GLN A 85 8.40 -10.14 -42.40
CA GLN A 85 8.18 -10.51 -41.00
C GLN A 85 6.98 -9.76 -40.45
N LEU A 86 6.04 -10.52 -39.89
CA LEU A 86 4.86 -10.00 -39.21
C LEU A 86 5.23 -9.50 -37.81
N GLN A 87 4.55 -8.43 -37.41
CA GLN A 87 4.65 -7.89 -36.06
C GLN A 87 3.77 -8.70 -35.08
N PRO A 88 4.05 -8.68 -33.77
CA PRO A 88 3.29 -9.45 -32.80
C PRO A 88 1.78 -9.26 -32.92
N TRP A 89 1.29 -8.03 -33.06
CA TRP A 89 -0.14 -7.73 -33.19
C TRP A 89 -0.79 -8.25 -34.49
N GLN A 90 -0.02 -8.81 -35.42
CA GLN A 90 -0.52 -9.43 -36.64
C GLN A 90 -0.63 -10.97 -36.50
N ILE A 91 -0.21 -11.51 -35.36
CA ILE A 91 -0.22 -12.94 -35.04
C ILE A 91 -1.43 -13.22 -34.12
N THR A 92 -2.15 -14.31 -34.36
CA THR A 92 -3.22 -14.72 -33.43
C THR A 92 -2.64 -15.08 -32.08
N ARG A 93 -3.39 -14.85 -31.01
CA ARG A 93 -2.90 -15.10 -29.65
C ARG A 93 -2.46 -16.54 -29.43
N LYS A 94 -3.22 -17.52 -29.93
CA LYS A 94 -2.87 -18.95 -29.86
C LYS A 94 -1.48 -19.25 -30.43
N ARG A 95 -1.13 -18.65 -31.57
CA ARG A 95 0.19 -18.82 -32.21
C ARG A 95 1.29 -18.15 -31.39
N TRP A 96 1.01 -16.99 -30.78
CA TRP A 96 1.93 -16.32 -29.88
C TRP A 96 2.19 -17.12 -28.59
N GLU A 97 1.14 -17.70 -28.00
CA GLU A 97 1.26 -18.58 -26.82
C GLU A 97 2.13 -19.81 -27.13
N ILE A 98 1.95 -20.44 -28.30
CA ILE A 98 2.82 -21.56 -28.73
C ILE A 98 4.27 -21.10 -28.95
N PHE A 99 4.48 -19.92 -29.50
CA PHE A 99 5.83 -19.34 -29.62
C PHE A 99 6.47 -19.15 -28.24
N GLN A 100 5.74 -18.58 -27.27
CA GLN A 100 6.20 -18.38 -25.89
C GLN A 100 6.47 -19.71 -25.18
N PHE A 101 5.66 -20.73 -25.44
CA PHE A 101 5.81 -22.08 -24.89
C PHE A 101 7.16 -22.73 -25.25
N VAL A 102 7.79 -22.37 -26.39
CA VAL A 102 9.13 -22.88 -26.73
C VAL A 102 10.19 -22.49 -25.68
N PHE A 103 10.07 -21.30 -25.08
CA PHE A 103 10.97 -20.87 -24.01
C PHE A 103 10.68 -21.61 -22.69
N GLU A 104 9.44 -22.02 -22.45
CA GLU A 104 9.11 -22.89 -21.31
C GLU A 104 9.69 -24.30 -21.52
N LEU A 105 9.63 -24.81 -22.75
CA LEU A 105 10.22 -26.09 -23.13
C LEU A 105 11.74 -26.10 -22.91
N ALA A 106 12.42 -24.97 -23.16
CA ALA A 106 13.85 -24.81 -22.92
C ALA A 106 14.27 -24.95 -21.44
N LYS A 107 13.33 -24.83 -20.50
CA LYS A 107 13.57 -25.09 -19.07
C LYS A 107 13.51 -26.58 -18.73
N ARG A 108 13.16 -27.44 -19.69
CA ARG A 108 12.86 -28.85 -19.50
C ARG A 108 13.71 -29.75 -20.41
N LEU A 109 15.02 -29.78 -20.17
CA LEU A 109 16.02 -30.41 -21.06
C LEU A 109 15.69 -31.86 -21.49
N ALA A 110 15.29 -32.71 -20.54
CA ALA A 110 15.06 -34.14 -20.77
C ALA A 110 13.89 -34.44 -21.74
N TRP A 111 13.05 -33.44 -22.00
CA TRP A 111 11.93 -33.53 -22.92
C TRP A 111 12.37 -33.36 -24.38
N MET A 112 13.40 -32.55 -24.61
CA MET A 112 13.89 -32.24 -25.95
C MET A 112 15.12 -33.07 -26.34
N LEU A 113 16.00 -33.35 -25.37
CA LEU A 113 17.30 -33.98 -25.61
C LEU A 113 17.34 -35.39 -25.02
N SER A 114 18.03 -36.30 -25.70
CA SER A 114 18.45 -37.58 -25.14
C SER A 114 19.57 -37.38 -24.11
N GLY A 115 19.86 -38.43 -23.32
CA GLY A 115 21.00 -38.41 -22.39
C GLY A 115 22.32 -38.17 -23.11
N GLU A 116 22.55 -38.88 -24.23
CA GLU A 116 23.74 -38.70 -25.07
C GLU A 116 23.87 -37.28 -25.64
N GLN A 117 22.75 -36.68 -26.10
CA GLN A 117 22.74 -35.29 -26.56
C GLN A 117 23.08 -34.33 -25.43
N LEU A 118 22.52 -34.55 -24.23
CA LEU A 118 22.80 -33.70 -23.07
C LEU A 118 24.27 -33.78 -22.65
N GLU A 119 24.85 -34.98 -22.61
CA GLU A 119 26.28 -35.18 -22.32
C GLU A 119 27.17 -34.49 -23.36
N ALA A 120 26.85 -34.62 -24.65
CA ALA A 120 27.59 -33.97 -25.72
C ALA A 120 27.57 -32.43 -25.61
N GLU A 121 26.41 -31.83 -25.30
CA GLU A 121 26.28 -30.38 -25.09
C GLU A 121 27.07 -29.90 -23.86
N VAL A 122 27.05 -30.66 -22.77
CA VAL A 122 27.80 -30.33 -21.55
C VAL A 122 29.31 -30.39 -21.80
N GLU A 123 29.80 -31.43 -22.50
CA GLU A 123 31.21 -31.52 -22.86
C GLU A 123 31.64 -30.41 -23.83
N ALA A 124 30.79 -30.07 -24.81
CA ALA A 124 31.06 -28.97 -25.73
C ALA A 124 31.13 -27.61 -25.01
N ALA A 125 30.21 -27.34 -24.09
CA ALA A 125 30.21 -26.12 -23.29
C ALA A 125 31.44 -26.03 -22.38
N ARG A 126 31.81 -27.16 -21.73
CA ARG A 126 33.00 -27.26 -20.90
C ARG A 126 34.28 -27.01 -21.70
N ALA A 127 34.39 -27.59 -22.90
CA ALA A 127 35.52 -27.37 -23.80
C ALA A 127 35.63 -25.89 -24.23
N ALA A 128 34.51 -25.18 -24.31
CA ALA A 128 34.46 -23.74 -24.56
C ALA A 128 34.66 -22.86 -23.30
N GLY A 129 34.91 -23.45 -22.12
CA GLY A 129 35.09 -22.71 -20.87
C GLY A 129 33.80 -22.14 -20.26
N SER A 130 32.66 -22.75 -20.56
CA SER A 130 31.32 -22.29 -20.14
C SER A 130 30.48 -23.42 -19.55
N ASN A 131 29.35 -23.07 -18.92
CA ASN A 131 28.36 -24.04 -18.47
C ASN A 131 27.22 -24.13 -19.49
N PHE A 132 26.72 -25.34 -19.75
CA PHE A 132 25.59 -25.51 -20.66
C PHE A 132 24.27 -25.14 -19.97
N LEU A 133 23.57 -24.15 -20.55
CA LEU A 133 22.22 -23.75 -20.17
C LEU A 133 21.33 -23.73 -21.42
N LEU A 134 20.38 -24.67 -21.48
CA LEU A 134 19.45 -24.78 -22.61
C LEU A 134 18.59 -23.52 -22.84
N PRO A 135 18.13 -22.79 -21.81
CA PRO A 135 17.46 -21.50 -22.01
C PRO A 135 18.29 -20.48 -22.78
N ASP A 136 19.61 -20.41 -22.54
CA ASP A 136 20.49 -19.45 -23.21
C ASP A 136 20.62 -19.77 -24.70
N VAL A 137 20.71 -21.06 -25.05
CA VAL A 137 20.71 -21.51 -26.45
C VAL A 137 19.39 -21.15 -27.14
N CYS A 138 18.26 -21.35 -26.45
CA CYS A 138 16.93 -20.99 -26.95
C CYS A 138 16.80 -19.49 -27.21
N ASP A 139 17.18 -18.67 -26.22
CA ASP A 139 17.12 -17.21 -26.31
C ASP A 139 18.05 -16.68 -27.41
N GLN A 140 19.25 -17.22 -27.56
CA GLN A 140 20.18 -16.82 -28.62
C GLN A 140 19.62 -17.10 -30.02
N VAL A 141 19.00 -18.27 -30.22
CA VAL A 141 18.39 -18.62 -31.51
C VAL A 141 17.19 -17.72 -31.79
N ALA A 142 16.32 -17.50 -30.80
CA ALA A 142 15.16 -16.62 -30.94
C ALA A 142 15.59 -15.18 -31.27
N LEU A 143 16.59 -14.65 -30.57
CA LEU A 143 17.14 -13.32 -30.81
C LEU A 143 17.66 -13.18 -32.24
N ASN A 144 18.38 -14.19 -32.75
CA ASN A 144 18.92 -14.17 -34.10
C ASN A 144 17.83 -14.22 -35.19
N LEU A 145 16.74 -14.96 -34.97
CA LEU A 145 15.69 -15.17 -35.97
C LEU A 145 14.57 -14.14 -35.92
N PHE A 146 14.24 -13.61 -34.74
CA PHE A 146 13.10 -12.72 -34.53
C PHE A 146 13.51 -11.32 -34.05
N GLY A 147 14.73 -11.15 -33.52
CA GLY A 147 15.18 -9.90 -32.90
C GLY A 147 14.76 -9.73 -31.43
N TYR A 148 14.16 -10.76 -30.82
CA TYR A 148 13.72 -10.75 -29.42
C TYR A 148 13.69 -12.16 -28.80
N THR A 149 13.66 -12.22 -27.47
CA THR A 149 13.68 -13.46 -26.66
C THR A 149 12.31 -13.74 -26.04
N SER A 150 12.26 -14.61 -25.03
CA SER A 150 11.06 -14.85 -24.18
C SER A 150 10.43 -13.56 -23.62
N GLN A 151 11.23 -12.51 -23.39
CA GLN A 151 10.76 -11.22 -22.92
C GLN A 151 10.02 -10.41 -23.99
N GLY A 152 9.91 -10.91 -25.22
CA GLY A 152 9.22 -10.27 -26.33
C GLY A 152 9.93 -9.01 -26.88
N PRO A 153 9.37 -8.41 -27.95
CA PRO A 153 9.95 -7.22 -28.56
C PRO A 153 9.72 -5.97 -27.71
N ARG A 154 10.40 -4.89 -28.09
CA ARG A 154 10.21 -3.57 -27.48
C ARG A 154 8.80 -3.05 -27.76
N LEU A 155 8.15 -2.54 -26.72
CA LEU A 155 6.86 -1.88 -26.80
C LEU A 155 7.00 -0.47 -27.37
N SER A 156 6.09 -0.08 -28.25
CA SER A 156 6.15 1.23 -28.95
C SER A 156 5.98 2.43 -28.01
N LEU A 157 5.18 2.32 -26.95
CA LEU A 157 4.87 3.44 -26.06
C LEU A 157 5.80 3.56 -24.85
N SER A 158 6.16 2.44 -24.21
CA SER A 158 6.98 2.46 -22.99
C SER A 158 8.47 2.22 -23.25
N GLY A 159 8.85 1.73 -24.44
CA GLY A 159 10.23 1.39 -24.81
C GLY A 159 10.79 0.12 -24.14
N GLY A 160 10.14 -0.39 -23.10
CA GLY A 160 10.50 -1.65 -22.44
C GLY A 160 10.18 -2.88 -23.29
N VAL A 161 10.76 -4.03 -22.95
CA VAL A 161 10.41 -5.33 -23.56
C VAL A 161 9.26 -5.98 -22.81
N ASN A 162 8.35 -6.64 -23.52
CA ASN A 162 7.28 -7.41 -22.87
C ASN A 162 6.80 -8.61 -23.72
N GLY A 163 6.62 -9.77 -23.09
CA GLY A 163 6.16 -11.00 -23.74
C GLY A 163 4.63 -11.14 -23.86
N ARG A 164 3.83 -10.30 -23.18
CA ARG A 164 2.37 -10.35 -23.21
C ARG A 164 1.82 -9.92 -24.56
N HIS A 165 1.06 -10.78 -25.22
CA HIS A 165 0.51 -10.51 -26.55
C HIS A 165 -0.46 -9.33 -26.54
N GLU A 166 -1.31 -9.27 -25.51
CA GLU A 166 -2.35 -8.25 -25.38
C GLU A 166 -1.78 -6.83 -25.31
N LEU A 167 -0.57 -6.63 -24.77
CA LEU A 167 0.08 -5.32 -24.74
C LEU A 167 0.47 -4.86 -26.14
N HIS A 168 1.03 -5.74 -26.97
CA HIS A 168 1.40 -5.41 -28.34
C HIS A 168 0.18 -5.08 -29.19
N VAL A 169 -0.88 -5.87 -29.06
CA VAL A 169 -2.16 -5.62 -29.75
C VAL A 169 -2.77 -4.30 -29.28
N ALA A 170 -2.77 -4.03 -27.97
CA ALA A 170 -3.30 -2.80 -27.43
C ALA A 170 -2.55 -1.56 -27.91
N TYR A 171 -1.22 -1.61 -27.94
CA TYR A 171 -0.40 -0.49 -28.37
C TYR A 171 -0.52 -0.26 -29.87
N ALA A 172 -0.57 -1.33 -30.66
CA ALA A 172 -0.86 -1.25 -32.10
C ALA A 172 -2.25 -0.62 -32.35
N LEU A 173 -3.26 -1.03 -31.58
CA LEU A 173 -4.63 -0.50 -31.71
C LEU A 173 -4.68 0.98 -31.32
N PHE A 174 -3.97 1.37 -30.26
CA PHE A 174 -3.83 2.77 -29.88
C PHE A 174 -3.18 3.61 -30.99
N HIS A 175 -2.18 3.08 -31.70
CA HIS A 175 -1.56 3.73 -32.84
C HIS A 175 -2.34 3.60 -34.15
N ASP A 176 -3.58 3.10 -34.10
CA ASP A 176 -4.44 2.83 -35.26
C ASP A 176 -3.75 2.01 -36.35
N GLN A 177 -2.90 1.07 -35.93
CA GLN A 177 -2.24 0.14 -36.85
C GLN A 177 -3.27 -0.86 -37.42
N PRO A 178 -3.07 -1.36 -38.65
CA PRO A 178 -3.92 -2.39 -39.21
C PRO A 178 -3.71 -3.73 -38.46
N ILE A 179 -4.71 -4.10 -37.65
CA ILE A 179 -4.74 -5.37 -36.91
C ILE A 179 -5.70 -6.33 -37.61
N PRO A 180 -5.29 -7.57 -37.94
CA PRO A 180 -6.19 -8.55 -38.53
C PRO A 180 -7.37 -8.86 -37.61
N ASP A 181 -8.59 -8.98 -38.17
CA ASP A 181 -9.80 -9.27 -37.39
C ASP A 181 -9.70 -10.59 -36.62
N ALA A 182 -9.00 -11.58 -37.17
CA ALA A 182 -8.75 -12.85 -36.50
C ALA A 182 -7.96 -12.67 -35.18
N VAL A 183 -7.10 -11.65 -35.10
CA VAL A 183 -6.37 -11.32 -33.87
C VAL A 183 -7.30 -10.60 -32.89
N LEU A 184 -8.07 -9.62 -33.36
CA LEU A 184 -9.03 -8.89 -32.51
C LEU A 184 -10.13 -9.80 -31.96
N ALA A 185 -10.53 -10.83 -32.71
CA ALA A 185 -11.53 -11.81 -32.29
C ALA A 185 -11.11 -12.55 -31.00
N ASP A 186 -9.82 -12.83 -30.80
CA ASP A 186 -9.28 -13.46 -29.58
C ASP A 186 -9.48 -12.58 -28.32
N TYR A 187 -9.81 -11.31 -28.50
CA TYR A 187 -9.92 -10.30 -27.44
C TYR A 187 -11.35 -9.78 -27.23
N ARG A 188 -12.24 -9.96 -28.21
CA ARG A 188 -13.65 -9.57 -28.08
C ARG A 188 -14.35 -10.48 -27.07
N GLY A 189 -14.90 -9.91 -26.00
CA GLY A 189 -15.68 -10.63 -24.99
C GLY A 189 -14.89 -11.29 -23.85
N ASP A 190 -13.55 -11.29 -23.88
CA ASP A 190 -12.72 -11.80 -22.77
C ASP A 190 -12.03 -10.67 -22.00
N THR A 191 -12.75 -10.14 -21.01
CA THR A 191 -12.26 -9.02 -20.18
C THR A 191 -11.15 -9.42 -19.21
N LYS A 192 -10.82 -10.70 -19.07
CA LYS A 192 -9.79 -11.16 -18.12
C LYS A 192 -8.39 -10.71 -18.53
N HIS A 193 -8.17 -10.45 -19.82
CA HIS A 193 -6.88 -10.05 -20.37
C HIS A 193 -6.56 -8.57 -20.19
N PHE A 194 -7.54 -7.76 -19.78
CA PHE A 194 -7.43 -6.29 -19.76
C PHE A 194 -7.32 -5.71 -18.34
N ARG A 195 -6.77 -6.48 -17.40
CA ARG A 195 -6.57 -6.03 -16.02
C ARG A 195 -5.38 -5.10 -15.89
N TYR A 196 -5.41 -4.26 -14.86
CA TYR A 196 -4.33 -3.36 -14.46
C TYR A 196 -3.99 -2.29 -15.50
N ASP A 197 -3.04 -2.56 -16.40
CA ASP A 197 -2.44 -1.58 -17.31
C ASP A 197 -3.19 -1.43 -18.64
N LEU A 198 -4.14 -2.32 -18.92
CA LEU A 198 -4.88 -2.39 -20.19
C LEU A 198 -6.39 -2.15 -20.05
N GLU A 199 -6.84 -1.58 -18.94
CA GLU A 199 -8.28 -1.34 -18.69
C GLU A 199 -8.94 -0.39 -19.71
N TRP A 200 -8.12 0.37 -20.46
CA TRP A 200 -8.55 1.24 -21.56
C TRP A 200 -8.72 0.52 -22.90
N PHE A 201 -8.10 -0.65 -23.07
CA PHE A 201 -8.09 -1.36 -24.35
C PHE A 201 -9.48 -1.76 -24.85
N PRO A 202 -10.41 -2.27 -24.01
CA PRO A 202 -11.78 -2.54 -24.44
C PRO A 202 -12.50 -1.34 -25.05
N VAL A 203 -12.22 -0.14 -24.54
CA VAL A 203 -12.82 1.08 -25.08
C VAL A 203 -12.31 1.37 -26.49
N LEU A 204 -11.02 1.18 -26.75
CA LEU A 204 -10.46 1.38 -28.10
C LEU A 204 -10.91 0.31 -29.09
N LEU A 205 -11.26 -0.90 -28.64
CA LEU A 205 -11.88 -1.91 -29.50
C LEU A 205 -13.22 -1.42 -30.05
N GLU A 206 -14.06 -0.84 -29.18
CA GLU A 206 -15.42 -0.42 -29.52
C GLU A 206 -15.52 1.01 -30.09
N VAL A 207 -14.54 1.88 -29.80
CA VAL A 207 -14.58 3.31 -30.14
C VAL A 207 -13.36 3.71 -30.97
N PRO A 208 -13.39 3.47 -32.31
CA PRO A 208 -12.26 3.76 -33.19
C PRO A 208 -11.80 5.22 -33.21
N VAL A 209 -12.71 6.17 -32.99
CA VAL A 209 -12.40 7.62 -32.98
C VAL A 209 -11.40 8.02 -31.89
N LEU A 210 -11.17 7.18 -30.88
CA LEU A 210 -10.16 7.44 -29.84
C LEU A 210 -8.75 6.96 -30.24
N ARG A 211 -8.63 6.11 -31.26
CA ARG A 211 -7.33 5.59 -31.72
C ARG A 211 -6.52 6.72 -32.35
N HIS A 212 -5.25 6.78 -31.98
CA HIS A 212 -4.26 7.76 -32.42
C HIS A 212 -4.65 9.24 -32.33
N SER A 213 -5.73 9.56 -31.60
CA SER A 213 -6.32 10.92 -31.61
C SER A 213 -5.83 11.79 -30.46
N LEU A 214 -5.30 11.17 -29.40
CA LEU A 214 -4.81 11.86 -28.20
C LEU A 214 -3.47 11.23 -27.77
N PRO A 215 -2.60 11.97 -27.04
CA PRO A 215 -1.44 11.37 -26.40
C PRO A 215 -1.82 10.22 -25.46
N TYR A 216 -0.93 9.24 -25.30
CA TYR A 216 -1.23 8.00 -24.57
C TYR A 216 -1.73 8.26 -23.14
N ASN A 217 -1.01 9.06 -22.35
CA ASN A 217 -1.38 9.36 -20.97
C ASN A 217 -2.71 10.13 -20.87
N VAL A 218 -2.99 10.99 -21.86
CA VAL A 218 -4.24 11.76 -21.96
C VAL A 218 -5.41 10.82 -22.24
N MET A 219 -5.28 9.94 -23.23
CA MET A 219 -6.28 8.93 -23.58
C MET A 219 -6.54 7.99 -22.39
N GLN A 220 -5.49 7.45 -21.78
CA GLN A 220 -5.60 6.55 -20.65
C GLN A 220 -6.31 7.20 -19.47
N SER A 221 -5.95 8.45 -19.14
CA SER A 221 -6.60 9.22 -18.08
C SER A 221 -8.07 9.50 -18.39
N ALA A 222 -8.39 9.87 -19.63
CA ALA A 222 -9.78 10.12 -20.04
C ALA A 222 -10.65 8.87 -19.89
N VAL A 223 -10.17 7.72 -20.35
CA VAL A 223 -10.88 6.44 -20.19
C VAL A 223 -11.03 6.07 -18.71
N ALA A 224 -9.99 6.29 -17.90
CA ALA A 224 -10.05 6.07 -16.46
C ALA A 224 -11.10 6.97 -15.77
N THR A 225 -11.18 8.25 -16.15
CA THR A 225 -12.19 9.19 -15.64
C THR A 225 -13.60 8.67 -15.90
N PHE A 226 -13.95 8.31 -17.13
CA PHE A 226 -15.30 7.83 -17.45
C PHE A 226 -15.64 6.48 -16.82
N ARG A 227 -14.63 5.63 -16.61
CA ARG A 227 -14.81 4.42 -15.83
C ARG A 227 -15.17 4.71 -14.37
N HIS A 228 -14.52 5.70 -13.74
CA HIS A 228 -14.88 6.14 -12.39
C HIS A 228 -16.29 6.76 -12.33
N GLU A 229 -16.70 7.48 -13.38
CA GLU A 229 -18.08 7.96 -13.58
C GLU A 229 -19.10 6.83 -13.84
N LYS A 230 -18.63 5.59 -14.02
CA LYS A 230 -19.45 4.44 -14.45
C LYS A 230 -20.23 4.73 -15.73
N ARG A 231 -19.65 5.54 -16.64
CA ARG A 231 -20.26 5.96 -17.89
C ARG A 231 -19.53 5.35 -19.06
N THR A 232 -20.23 4.59 -19.89
CA THR A 232 -19.66 3.99 -21.09
C THR A 232 -19.34 5.08 -22.12
N ILE A 233 -18.16 5.01 -22.73
CA ILE A 233 -17.80 5.87 -23.85
C ILE A 233 -18.33 5.23 -25.12
N ASP A 234 -19.29 5.89 -25.77
CA ASP A 234 -19.73 5.56 -27.12
C ASP A 234 -19.00 6.43 -28.16
N ALA A 235 -19.32 6.26 -29.44
CA ALA A 235 -18.68 7.02 -30.52
C ALA A 235 -18.91 8.54 -30.41
N ALA A 236 -20.11 8.97 -30.00
CA ALA A 236 -20.46 10.39 -29.91
C ALA A 236 -19.74 11.06 -28.73
N LEU A 237 -19.72 10.41 -27.56
CA LEU A 237 -18.96 10.86 -26.41
C LEU A 237 -17.46 10.82 -26.71
N GLY A 238 -16.96 9.77 -27.37
CA GLY A 238 -15.57 9.64 -27.79
C GLY A 238 -15.10 10.83 -28.64
N ALA A 239 -15.89 11.23 -29.64
CA ALA A 239 -15.58 12.39 -30.48
C ALA A 239 -15.53 13.70 -29.67
N ARG A 240 -16.46 13.89 -28.71
CA ARG A 240 -16.42 15.06 -27.82
C ARG A 240 -15.22 15.06 -26.88
N VAL A 241 -14.80 13.88 -26.39
CA VAL A 241 -13.60 13.71 -25.56
C VAL A 241 -12.35 14.08 -26.34
N VAL A 242 -12.23 13.62 -27.59
CA VAL A 242 -11.11 14.01 -28.47
C VAL A 242 -11.08 15.52 -28.66
N GLU A 243 -12.22 16.14 -28.96
CA GLU A 243 -12.25 17.60 -29.17
C GLU A 243 -11.85 18.38 -27.90
N ALA A 244 -12.37 17.99 -26.73
CA ALA A 244 -12.05 18.64 -25.46
C ALA A 244 -10.57 18.49 -25.06
N LEU A 245 -9.91 17.40 -25.47
CA LEU A 245 -8.54 17.08 -25.07
C LEU A 245 -7.51 17.27 -26.19
N ARG A 246 -7.91 17.73 -27.38
CA ARG A 246 -7.04 17.86 -28.56
C ARG A 246 -5.78 18.68 -28.32
N THR A 247 -5.85 19.68 -27.43
CA THR A 247 -4.74 20.57 -27.08
C THR A 247 -4.01 20.15 -25.81
N ALA A 248 -4.25 18.94 -25.30
CA ALA A 248 -3.63 18.44 -24.08
C ALA A 248 -2.17 18.02 -24.35
N PRO A 249 -1.20 18.56 -23.59
CA PRO A 249 0.18 18.08 -23.63
C PRO A 249 0.28 16.58 -23.33
N ALA A 250 1.30 15.90 -23.88
CA ALA A 250 1.50 14.47 -23.67
C ALA A 250 1.84 14.09 -22.21
N ASP A 251 2.40 15.03 -21.46
CA ASP A 251 2.73 14.93 -20.04
C ASP A 251 1.58 15.39 -19.12
N SER A 252 0.39 15.66 -19.67
CA SER A 252 -0.80 15.97 -18.87
C SER A 252 -1.08 14.87 -17.86
N THR A 253 -1.29 15.26 -16.62
CA THR A 253 -1.64 14.37 -15.53
C THR A 253 -3.13 13.99 -15.59
N TYR A 254 -3.52 13.01 -14.76
CA TYR A 254 -4.94 12.70 -14.56
C TYR A 254 -5.76 13.94 -14.17
N VAL A 255 -5.20 14.81 -13.32
CA VAL A 255 -5.87 16.03 -12.85
C VAL A 255 -6.10 17.02 -14.00
N ASP A 256 -5.09 17.22 -14.87
CA ASP A 256 -5.21 18.12 -16.03
C ASP A 256 -6.28 17.64 -17.02
N VAL A 257 -6.37 16.32 -17.22
CA VAL A 257 -7.38 15.69 -18.08
C VAL A 257 -8.78 15.84 -17.49
N ASP A 258 -8.94 15.57 -16.19
CA ASP A 258 -10.21 15.73 -15.49
C ASP A 258 -10.69 17.19 -15.52
N ASP A 259 -9.79 18.16 -15.31
CA ASP A 259 -10.09 19.60 -15.40
C ASP A 259 -10.59 20.01 -16.79
N ARG A 260 -9.94 19.53 -17.85
CA ARG A 260 -10.35 19.82 -19.24
C ARG A 260 -11.69 19.19 -19.59
N LEU A 261 -11.93 17.96 -19.16
CA LEU A 261 -13.22 17.28 -19.34
C LEU A 261 -14.34 18.01 -18.58
N PHE A 262 -14.06 18.51 -17.37
CA PHE A 262 -14.99 19.29 -16.57
C PHE A 262 -15.30 20.64 -17.23
N ALA A 263 -14.28 21.38 -17.64
CA ALA A 263 -14.43 22.64 -18.37
C ALA A 263 -15.19 22.48 -19.69
N GLY A 264 -15.06 21.33 -20.35
CA GLY A 264 -15.82 20.96 -21.55
C GLY A 264 -17.24 20.46 -21.29
N GLY A 265 -17.70 20.42 -20.04
CA GLY A 265 -19.04 19.93 -19.66
C GLY A 265 -19.25 18.46 -20.00
N LEU A 266 -18.18 17.65 -19.98
CA LEU A 266 -18.24 16.21 -20.25
C LEU A 266 -18.38 15.38 -18.98
N VAL A 267 -17.88 15.90 -17.87
CA VAL A 267 -18.07 15.37 -16.53
C VAL A 267 -18.64 16.46 -15.65
N ASP A 268 -19.42 16.07 -14.65
CA ASP A 268 -20.07 17.00 -13.74
C ASP A 268 -19.35 17.03 -12.39
N LYS A 269 -19.70 18.06 -11.59
CA LYS A 269 -19.33 18.10 -10.18
C LYS A 269 -19.97 16.90 -9.47
N PRO A 270 -19.21 16.05 -8.75
CA PRO A 270 -19.80 14.93 -8.04
C PRO A 270 -20.82 15.40 -7.00
N ALA A 271 -21.84 14.58 -6.76
CA ALA A 271 -22.84 14.87 -5.75
C ALA A 271 -22.25 14.84 -4.33
N LEU A 272 -22.83 15.64 -3.43
CA LEU A 272 -22.49 15.59 -2.01
C LEU A 272 -22.80 14.19 -1.42
N PRO A 273 -21.90 13.62 -0.60
CA PRO A 273 -22.17 12.36 0.09
C PRO A 273 -23.46 12.43 0.92
N GLU A 274 -24.16 11.31 1.04
CA GLU A 274 -25.48 11.23 1.71
C GLU A 274 -25.49 11.81 3.12
N GLN A 275 -24.38 11.70 3.87
CA GLN A 275 -24.26 12.25 5.21
C GLN A 275 -24.52 13.77 5.25
N TYR A 276 -24.14 14.50 4.20
CA TYR A 276 -24.34 15.96 4.10
C TYR A 276 -25.75 16.35 3.71
N GLN A 277 -26.58 15.40 3.26
CA GLN A 277 -27.97 15.64 2.90
C GLN A 277 -28.90 15.65 4.13
N ARG A 278 -28.40 15.20 5.29
CA ARG A 278 -29.14 15.16 6.55
C ARG A 278 -28.63 16.24 7.50
N PRO A 279 -29.53 17.02 8.14
CA PRO A 279 -29.17 17.85 9.27
C PRO A 279 -28.56 17.02 10.40
N VAL A 280 -27.63 17.61 11.15
CA VAL A 280 -27.05 17.02 12.36
C VAL A 280 -27.46 17.86 13.54
N ASP A 281 -27.89 17.21 14.61
CA ASP A 281 -28.08 17.88 15.89
C ASP A 281 -26.71 18.24 16.47
N VAL A 282 -26.40 19.54 16.46
CA VAL A 282 -25.16 20.09 17.00
C VAL A 282 -25.32 20.54 18.46
N GLY A 283 -26.52 20.42 19.03
CA GLY A 283 -26.92 21.03 20.29
C GLY A 283 -27.22 22.52 20.18
N ILE A 284 -27.47 23.14 21.33
CA ILE A 284 -27.72 24.58 21.45
C ILE A 284 -26.67 25.23 22.36
N GLY A 285 -26.32 26.47 22.09
CA GLY A 285 -25.47 27.26 22.96
C GLY A 285 -26.18 27.54 24.29
N THR A 286 -25.51 27.28 25.41
CA THR A 286 -26.05 27.58 26.74
C THR A 286 -25.86 29.04 27.15
N SER A 287 -24.96 29.76 26.47
CA SER A 287 -24.72 31.20 26.71
C SER A 287 -24.04 31.89 25.52
N PRO A 288 -23.98 33.25 25.49
CA PRO A 288 -23.34 33.99 24.40
C PRO A 288 -21.86 33.65 24.21
N VAL A 289 -21.16 33.25 25.27
CA VAL A 289 -19.76 32.79 25.20
C VAL A 289 -19.68 31.48 24.42
N ALA A 290 -20.59 30.53 24.69
CA ALA A 290 -20.63 29.26 23.97
C ALA A 290 -21.00 29.46 22.49
N GLU A 291 -21.98 30.31 22.20
CA GLU A 291 -22.37 30.68 20.83
C GLU A 291 -21.20 31.26 20.06
N ARG A 292 -20.58 32.29 20.60
CA ARG A 292 -19.47 32.96 19.94
C ARG A 292 -18.25 32.06 19.78
N LEU A 293 -17.96 31.21 20.76
CA LEU A 293 -16.84 30.27 20.68
C LEU A 293 -17.10 29.19 19.61
N SER A 294 -18.33 28.69 19.50
CA SER A 294 -18.71 27.73 18.46
C SER A 294 -18.50 28.31 17.06
N GLU A 295 -18.95 29.55 16.83
CA GLU A 295 -18.70 30.27 15.56
C GLU A 295 -17.21 30.40 15.25
N LEU A 296 -16.39 30.85 16.20
CA LEU A 296 -14.95 31.03 16.02
C LEU A 296 -14.23 29.71 15.72
N ILE A 297 -14.67 28.59 16.33
CA ILE A 297 -14.14 27.26 16.04
C ILE A 297 -14.54 26.84 14.62
N GLY A 298 -15.81 26.98 14.26
CA GLY A 298 -16.30 26.67 12.92
C GLY A 298 -15.58 27.45 11.83
N ASP A 299 -15.39 28.76 12.02
CA ASP A 299 -14.66 29.64 11.09
C ASP A 299 -13.19 29.23 10.94
N ALA A 300 -12.53 28.89 12.05
CA ALA A 300 -11.14 28.48 12.03
C ALA A 300 -10.94 27.11 11.34
N VAL A 301 -11.85 26.16 11.59
CA VAL A 301 -11.85 24.86 10.90
C VAL A 301 -12.07 25.04 9.41
N LEU A 302 -13.09 25.83 9.02
CA LEU A 302 -13.35 26.14 7.61
C LEU A 302 -12.14 26.77 6.94
N LYS A 303 -11.56 27.81 7.54
CA LYS A 303 -10.39 28.49 6.99
C LYS A 303 -9.24 27.52 6.75
N LYS A 304 -8.90 26.70 7.76
CA LYS A 304 -7.82 25.71 7.64
C LYS A 304 -8.09 24.69 6.52
N ALA A 305 -9.33 24.24 6.39
CA ALA A 305 -9.72 23.33 5.32
C ALA A 305 -9.55 23.99 3.94
N LEU A 306 -10.09 25.21 3.75
CA LEU A 306 -9.97 25.95 2.48
C LEU A 306 -8.50 26.25 2.12
N ASP A 307 -7.68 26.67 3.08
CA ASP A 307 -6.24 26.92 2.86
C ASP A 307 -5.52 25.64 2.40
N SER A 308 -5.88 24.48 2.97
CA SER A 308 -5.34 23.18 2.56
C SER A 308 -5.79 22.79 1.15
N LEU A 309 -7.09 22.95 0.85
CA LEU A 309 -7.66 22.64 -0.46
C LEU A 309 -7.05 23.50 -1.56
N GLU A 310 -6.85 24.79 -1.29
CA GLU A 310 -6.19 25.71 -2.21
C GLU A 310 -4.74 25.29 -2.46
N SER A 311 -4.01 24.88 -1.41
CA SER A 311 -2.65 24.37 -1.55
C SER A 311 -2.59 23.08 -2.40
N ASP A 312 -3.54 22.17 -2.20
CA ASP A 312 -3.60 20.91 -2.97
C ASP A 312 -4.00 21.16 -4.43
N ARG A 313 -4.90 22.14 -4.68
CA ARG A 313 -5.26 22.58 -6.04
C ARG A 313 -4.07 23.17 -6.77
N GLN A 314 -3.33 24.08 -6.14
CA GLN A 314 -2.14 24.72 -6.72
C GLN A 314 -1.01 23.72 -7.01
N LYS A 315 -0.92 22.63 -6.23
CA LYS A 315 0.04 21.53 -6.45
C LYS A 315 -0.42 20.49 -7.47
N GLY A 316 -1.60 20.67 -8.09
CA GLY A 316 -2.17 19.72 -9.05
C GLY A 316 -2.52 18.37 -8.45
N ARG A 317 -2.86 18.30 -7.16
CA ARG A 317 -3.21 17.04 -6.47
C ARG A 317 -4.69 16.68 -6.57
N ILE A 318 -5.54 17.70 -6.73
CA ILE A 318 -6.99 17.56 -6.87
C ILE A 318 -7.46 18.35 -8.08
N SER A 319 -8.47 17.82 -8.78
CA SER A 319 -9.11 18.51 -9.89
C SER A 319 -10.08 19.59 -9.41
N GLN A 320 -10.50 20.47 -10.32
CA GLN A 320 -11.41 21.57 -10.05
C GLN A 320 -12.73 21.08 -9.47
N ARG A 321 -13.34 20.06 -10.09
CA ARG A 321 -14.62 19.52 -9.61
C ARG A 321 -14.51 18.84 -8.24
N GLN A 322 -13.35 18.27 -7.91
CA GLN A 322 -13.08 17.72 -6.58
C GLN A 322 -12.85 18.85 -5.55
N TYR A 323 -12.12 19.90 -5.92
CA TYR A 323 -11.96 21.10 -5.11
C TYR A 323 -13.32 21.75 -4.81
N ASP A 324 -14.18 21.90 -5.81
CA ASP A 324 -15.51 22.46 -5.65
C ASP A 324 -16.37 21.62 -4.71
N LEU A 325 -16.30 20.28 -4.79
CA LEU A 325 -17.01 19.38 -3.88
C LEU A 325 -16.51 19.51 -2.45
N GLN A 326 -15.19 19.45 -2.26
CA GLN A 326 -14.58 19.50 -0.93
C GLN A 326 -14.77 20.87 -0.26
N THR A 327 -14.82 21.95 -1.05
CA THR A 327 -15.16 23.30 -0.57
C THR A 327 -16.59 23.35 -0.04
N ASP A 328 -17.56 22.76 -0.75
CA ASP A 328 -18.95 22.68 -0.27
C ASP A 328 -19.06 21.83 1.00
N MET A 329 -18.36 20.70 1.06
CA MET A 329 -18.29 19.87 2.27
C MET A 329 -17.72 20.66 3.46
N ALA A 330 -16.61 21.37 3.27
CA ALA A 330 -16.00 22.18 4.33
C ALA A 330 -16.94 23.29 4.83
N ARG A 331 -17.68 23.93 3.92
CA ARG A 331 -18.70 24.95 4.28
C ARG A 331 -19.84 24.34 5.09
N LEU A 332 -20.27 23.12 4.78
CA LEU A 332 -21.28 22.42 5.55
C LEU A 332 -20.74 21.96 6.91
N ASP A 333 -19.49 21.48 6.96
CA ASP A 333 -18.84 21.06 8.21
C ASP A 333 -18.70 22.18 9.22
N ARG A 334 -18.49 23.42 8.76
CA ARG A 334 -18.55 24.62 9.62
C ARG A 334 -19.84 24.62 10.45
N GLY A 335 -20.99 24.36 9.82
CA GLY A 335 -22.31 24.31 10.47
C GLY A 335 -22.58 23.03 11.27
N ARG A 336 -21.68 22.06 11.24
CA ARG A 336 -21.78 20.77 11.95
C ARG A 336 -20.88 20.73 13.20
N THR A 337 -20.27 21.85 13.57
CA THR A 337 -19.47 21.98 14.80
C THR A 337 -20.40 21.90 16.02
N THR A 338 -20.13 20.95 16.92
CA THR A 338 -20.99 20.72 18.10
C THR A 338 -20.77 21.76 19.19
N PHE A 339 -21.84 22.06 19.95
CA PHE A 339 -21.82 22.98 21.08
C PHE A 339 -21.28 22.37 22.38
N GLU A 340 -20.99 21.07 22.43
CA GLU A 340 -20.57 20.38 23.66
C GLU A 340 -19.36 21.05 24.34
N ARG A 341 -18.25 21.23 23.61
CA ARG A 341 -17.05 21.87 24.14
C ARG A 341 -17.24 23.36 24.41
N PRO A 342 -17.85 24.15 23.50
CA PRO A 342 -18.20 25.54 23.79
C PRO A 342 -19.03 25.71 25.07
N ASN A 343 -20.04 24.86 25.30
CA ASN A 343 -20.88 24.89 26.50
C ASN A 343 -20.08 24.55 27.76
N GLN A 344 -19.23 23.51 27.72
CA GLN A 344 -18.33 23.17 28.84
C GLN A 344 -17.38 24.32 29.18
N PHE A 345 -16.80 24.97 28.17
CA PHE A 345 -15.92 26.12 28.38
C PHE A 345 -16.69 27.32 28.95
N ALA A 346 -17.85 27.63 28.40
CA ALA A 346 -18.69 28.73 28.89
C ALA A 346 -19.11 28.52 30.35
N ALA A 347 -19.50 27.30 30.73
CA ALA A 347 -19.80 26.96 32.12
C ALA A 347 -18.59 27.18 33.05
N ALA A 348 -17.37 26.83 32.62
CA ALA A 348 -16.16 27.09 33.38
C ALA A 348 -15.85 28.60 33.52
N VAL A 349 -16.13 29.38 32.47
CA VAL A 349 -15.99 30.84 32.49
C VAL A 349 -16.98 31.47 33.46
N GLU A 350 -18.25 31.08 33.40
CA GLU A 350 -19.33 31.59 34.28
C GLU A 350 -19.10 31.21 35.74
N ALA A 351 -18.69 29.96 36.00
CA ALA A 351 -18.35 29.48 37.34
C ALA A 351 -17.02 30.03 37.88
N ARG A 352 -16.25 30.76 37.06
CA ARG A 352 -14.87 31.21 37.37
C ARG A 352 -13.98 30.06 37.86
N ASP A 353 -14.12 28.90 37.22
CA ASP A 353 -13.33 27.70 37.56
C ASP A 353 -11.89 27.87 37.06
N VAL A 354 -11.02 28.33 37.96
CA VAL A 354 -9.60 28.57 37.65
C VAL A 354 -8.88 27.31 37.17
N ALA A 355 -9.24 26.13 37.67
CA ALA A 355 -8.57 24.88 37.29
C ALA A 355 -8.92 24.51 35.83
N ALA A 356 -10.20 24.59 35.47
CA ALA A 356 -10.66 24.33 34.12
C ALA A 356 -10.12 25.37 33.13
N LEU A 357 -10.11 26.66 33.51
CA LEU A 357 -9.61 27.74 32.66
C LEU A 357 -8.10 27.65 32.43
N LEU A 358 -7.30 27.31 33.44
CA LEU A 358 -5.87 27.07 33.26
C LEU A 358 -5.60 25.93 32.28
N LYS A 359 -6.36 24.83 32.35
CA LYS A 359 -6.22 23.69 31.44
C LYS A 359 -6.39 24.08 29.98
N VAL A 360 -7.30 25.01 29.69
CA VAL A 360 -7.61 25.44 28.32
C VAL A 360 -6.76 26.64 27.89
N LEU A 361 -6.47 27.60 28.78
CA LEU A 361 -5.93 28.91 28.41
C LEU A 361 -4.45 29.09 28.73
N ASP A 362 -3.86 28.30 29.63
CA ASP A 362 -2.44 28.38 30.00
C ASP A 362 -1.52 27.66 29.00
N HIS A 363 -1.66 28.02 27.72
CA HIS A 363 -0.82 27.51 26.65
C HIS A 363 -0.25 28.66 25.84
N ALA A 364 0.90 28.44 25.20
CA ALA A 364 1.52 29.39 24.30
C ALA A 364 0.59 29.81 23.16
N ASP A 365 0.95 30.88 22.45
CA ASP A 365 0.19 31.30 21.28
C ASP A 365 0.25 30.23 20.19
N GLY A 366 -0.85 30.07 19.45
CA GLY A 366 -1.10 28.94 18.55
C GLY A 366 -1.97 27.83 19.17
N TRP A 367 -2.23 27.89 20.49
CA TRP A 367 -3.07 26.93 21.20
C TRP A 367 -4.34 27.58 21.74
N ASN A 368 -5.49 26.92 21.51
CA ASN A 368 -6.82 27.34 21.97
C ASN A 368 -7.10 28.83 21.69
N GLU A 369 -6.72 29.28 20.50
CA GLU A 369 -6.77 30.68 20.10
C GLU A 369 -8.19 31.23 20.07
N GLN A 370 -9.17 30.39 19.73
CA GLN A 370 -10.59 30.74 19.71
C GLN A 370 -11.11 31.00 21.13
N SER A 371 -10.72 30.17 22.11
CA SER A 371 -11.08 30.36 23.52
C SER A 371 -10.44 31.62 24.12
N LYS A 372 -9.19 31.93 23.76
CA LYS A 372 -8.55 33.20 24.16
C LYS A 372 -9.22 34.41 23.50
N GLN A 373 -9.67 34.27 22.26
CA GLN A 373 -10.35 35.33 21.52
C GLN A 373 -11.73 35.64 22.08
N VAL A 374 -12.55 34.62 22.37
CA VAL A 374 -13.89 34.85 22.93
C VAL A 374 -13.81 35.55 24.28
N LEU A 375 -12.80 35.26 25.11
CA LEU A 375 -12.61 35.97 26.38
C LEU A 375 -12.18 37.43 26.21
N ARG A 376 -11.38 37.72 25.17
CA ARG A 376 -11.06 39.10 24.81
C ARG A 376 -12.29 39.84 24.33
N GLU A 377 -13.11 39.22 23.47
CA GLU A 377 -14.30 39.85 22.89
C GLU A 377 -15.41 40.09 23.94
N GLN A 378 -15.66 39.11 24.81
CA GLN A 378 -16.78 39.14 25.78
C GLN A 378 -16.42 39.78 27.13
N PHE A 379 -15.14 39.69 27.55
CA PHE A 379 -14.71 40.13 28.88
C PHE A 379 -13.49 41.07 28.86
N GLY A 380 -12.97 41.44 27.68
CA GLY A 380 -11.78 42.30 27.57
C GLY A 380 -10.47 41.63 28.01
N LEU A 381 -10.46 40.33 28.31
CA LEU A 381 -9.29 39.62 28.81
C LEU A 381 -8.35 39.21 27.67
N SER A 382 -7.25 39.93 27.50
CA SER A 382 -6.23 39.60 26.48
C SER A 382 -5.17 38.65 27.03
N LEU A 383 -5.17 37.40 26.54
CA LEU A 383 -4.21 36.36 26.96
C LEU A 383 -3.14 36.04 25.91
N ARG A 384 -3.26 36.56 24.68
CA ARG A 384 -2.28 36.37 23.59
C ARG A 384 -1.06 37.26 23.83
N GLY A 385 0.13 36.80 23.42
CA GLY A 385 1.39 37.52 23.56
C GLY A 385 1.94 37.61 24.99
N LEU A 386 1.27 36.97 25.97
CA LEU A 386 1.72 36.96 27.35
C LEU A 386 2.69 35.80 27.63
N SER A 387 3.67 36.04 28.52
CA SER A 387 4.45 34.95 29.11
C SER A 387 3.55 34.05 29.98
N SER A 388 3.95 32.79 30.21
CA SER A 388 3.15 31.87 31.04
C SER A 388 2.81 32.46 32.40
N ALA A 389 3.78 33.05 33.10
CA ALA A 389 3.54 33.68 34.41
C ALA A 389 2.49 34.81 34.36
N ARG A 390 2.58 35.70 33.35
CA ARG A 390 1.62 36.80 33.17
C ARG A 390 0.23 36.29 32.77
N ARG A 391 0.16 35.25 31.94
CA ARG A 391 -1.09 34.62 31.51
C ARG A 391 -1.83 33.98 32.69
N ARG A 392 -1.11 33.20 33.52
CA ARG A 392 -1.66 32.64 34.76
C ARG A 392 -2.20 33.74 35.66
N ARG A 393 -1.40 34.77 35.95
CA ARG A 393 -1.84 35.91 36.77
C ARG A 393 -3.12 36.54 36.24
N ALA A 394 -3.22 36.75 34.92
CA ALA A 394 -4.43 37.30 34.30
C ALA A 394 -5.65 36.36 34.44
N ILE A 395 -5.47 35.05 34.34
CA ILE A 395 -6.53 34.05 34.56
C ILE A 395 -6.99 34.03 36.03
N PHE A 396 -6.06 34.04 36.99
CA PHE A 396 -6.39 34.12 38.42
C PHE A 396 -7.13 35.42 38.76
N ALA A 397 -6.65 36.56 38.26
CA ALA A 397 -7.30 37.85 38.45
C ALA A 397 -8.72 37.87 37.85
N PHE A 398 -8.91 37.29 36.66
CA PHE A 398 -10.24 37.13 36.06
C PHE A 398 -11.18 36.29 36.94
N CYS A 399 -10.66 35.26 37.59
CA CYS A 399 -11.42 34.42 38.51
C CYS A 399 -11.66 35.07 39.90
N GLY A 400 -11.08 36.24 40.17
CA GLY A 400 -11.23 36.96 41.44
C GLY A 400 -10.22 36.57 42.52
N PHE A 401 -9.14 35.88 42.16
CA PHE A 401 -8.03 35.56 43.08
C PHE A 401 -6.97 36.66 43.06
N ASP A 402 -6.42 36.98 44.22
CA ASP A 402 -5.24 37.84 44.37
C ASP A 402 -3.93 37.03 44.22
N GLU A 403 -2.77 37.72 44.26
CA GLU A 403 -1.47 37.06 44.11
C GLU A 403 -1.15 36.08 45.24
N ALA A 404 -1.65 36.33 46.45
CA ALA A 404 -1.45 35.45 47.61
C ALA A 404 -2.25 34.15 47.45
N ALA A 405 -3.53 34.25 47.10
CA ALA A 405 -4.39 33.10 46.86
C ALA A 405 -3.96 32.29 45.62
N GLN A 406 -3.39 32.96 44.60
CA GLN A 406 -2.70 32.28 43.49
C GLN A 406 -1.53 31.43 43.99
N GLY A 407 -0.67 31.98 44.85
CA GLY A 407 0.48 31.27 45.42
C GLY A 407 0.05 30.03 46.21
N GLU A 408 -0.92 30.18 47.11
CA GLU A 408 -1.47 29.07 47.90
C GLU A 408 -2.09 27.97 47.03
N TRP A 409 -2.85 28.35 46.00
CA TRP A 409 -3.46 27.39 45.08
C TRP A 409 -2.38 26.61 44.32
N GLN A 410 -1.33 27.29 43.85
CA GLN A 410 -0.23 26.65 43.14
C GLN A 410 0.53 25.68 44.05
N THR A 411 0.83 26.06 45.30
CA THR A 411 1.46 25.15 46.28
C THR A 411 0.60 23.92 46.56
N LYS A 412 -0.73 24.09 46.72
CA LYS A 412 -1.65 22.95 46.92
C LYS A 412 -1.69 22.02 45.71
N GLN A 413 -1.68 22.57 44.50
CA GLN A 413 -1.68 21.75 43.27
C GLN A 413 -0.34 21.06 43.02
N ASP A 414 0.78 21.72 43.28
CA ASP A 414 2.10 21.12 43.15
C ASP A 414 2.29 20.00 44.20
N ALA A 415 1.79 20.19 45.42
CA ALA A 415 1.75 19.15 46.44
C ALA A 415 0.87 17.97 46.03
N ALA A 416 -0.34 18.22 45.51
CA ALA A 416 -1.24 17.17 45.02
C ALA A 416 -0.65 16.43 43.80
N LYS A 417 0.02 17.13 42.90
CA LYS A 417 0.71 16.54 41.75
C LYS A 417 1.90 15.69 42.18
N ALA A 418 2.71 16.19 43.11
CA ALA A 418 3.82 15.44 43.68
C ALA A 418 3.33 14.18 44.40
N GLN A 419 2.20 14.27 45.12
CA GLN A 419 1.56 13.12 45.74
C GLN A 419 1.08 12.09 44.71
N ARG A 420 0.37 12.50 43.65
CA ARG A 420 -0.06 11.58 42.57
C ARG A 420 1.12 10.90 41.88
N LEU A 421 2.18 11.65 41.56
CA LEU A 421 3.38 11.08 40.97
C LEU A 421 4.07 10.10 41.92
N ALA A 422 4.07 10.38 43.23
CA ALA A 422 4.58 9.46 44.24
C ALA A 422 3.73 8.18 44.35
N GLU A 423 2.40 8.30 44.27
CA GLU A 423 1.47 7.17 44.26
C GLU A 423 1.62 6.29 43.00
N GLU A 424 1.73 6.91 41.83
CA GLU A 424 2.00 6.23 40.55
C GLU A 424 3.36 5.51 40.60
N ALA A 425 4.42 6.20 41.05
CA ALA A 425 5.74 5.61 41.21
C ALA A 425 5.75 4.45 42.22
N ALA A 426 4.99 4.55 43.32
CA ALA A 426 4.84 3.46 44.29
C ALA A 426 4.08 2.26 43.70
N SER A 427 3.02 2.50 42.93
CA SER A 427 2.28 1.47 42.20
C SER A 427 3.17 0.75 41.18
N ASP A 428 3.96 1.50 40.41
CA ASP A 428 4.87 0.93 39.41
C ASP A 428 6.03 0.17 40.06
N ALA A 429 6.59 0.68 41.16
CA ALA A 429 7.59 -0.03 41.96
C ALA A 429 7.05 -1.35 42.52
N LYS A 430 5.79 -1.37 42.99
CA LYS A 430 5.11 -2.60 43.44
C LYS A 430 4.95 -3.61 42.30
N LYS A 431 4.55 -3.16 41.11
CA LYS A 431 4.43 -4.03 39.92
C LYS A 431 5.78 -4.63 39.54
N GLN A 432 6.84 -3.83 39.47
CA GLN A 432 8.19 -4.29 39.14
C GLN A 432 8.73 -5.29 40.17
N ALA A 433 8.57 -4.98 41.47
CA ALA A 433 8.94 -5.91 42.55
C ALA A 433 8.15 -7.23 42.49
N GLY A 434 6.90 -7.21 42.02
CA GLY A 434 6.07 -8.41 41.87
C GLY A 434 6.57 -9.39 40.81
N LEU A 435 7.32 -8.90 39.82
CA LEU A 435 7.95 -9.73 38.78
C LEU A 435 9.28 -10.34 39.22
N ALA A 436 9.93 -9.76 40.23
CA ALA A 436 11.18 -10.29 40.78
C ALA A 436 10.94 -11.61 41.52
N ARG A 437 11.88 -12.55 41.40
CA ARG A 437 11.83 -13.86 42.06
C ARG A 437 12.97 -14.01 43.05
N TYR A 438 12.65 -14.36 44.28
CA TYR A 438 13.59 -14.60 45.38
C TYR A 438 13.39 -16.02 45.89
N ARG A 439 14.49 -16.69 46.24
CA ARG A 439 14.47 -18.03 46.81
C ARG A 439 14.67 -17.93 48.32
N THR A 440 13.74 -18.47 49.09
CA THR A 440 13.85 -18.54 50.55
C THR A 440 14.85 -19.63 50.97
N PRO A 441 15.33 -19.62 52.23
CA PRO A 441 16.17 -20.70 52.77
C PRO A 441 15.54 -22.09 52.66
N ASP A 442 14.20 -22.17 52.75
CA ASP A 442 13.42 -23.41 52.60
C ASP A 442 13.15 -23.79 51.13
N ASN A 443 13.90 -23.20 50.20
CA ASN A 443 13.87 -23.49 48.77
C ASN A 443 12.60 -23.06 48.02
N VAL A 444 11.71 -22.29 48.64
CA VAL A 444 10.47 -21.78 48.04
C VAL A 444 10.76 -20.50 47.26
N VAL A 445 10.17 -20.34 46.07
CA VAL A 445 10.28 -19.12 45.27
C VAL A 445 9.16 -18.17 45.62
N ILE A 446 9.49 -16.98 46.11
CA ILE A 446 8.56 -15.90 46.42
C ILE A 446 8.79 -14.69 45.50
N THR A 447 7.79 -13.83 45.39
CA THR A 447 7.90 -12.54 44.68
C THR A 447 8.79 -11.56 45.44
N GLY A 448 9.33 -10.55 44.75
CA GLY A 448 10.03 -9.45 45.40
C GLY A 448 9.13 -8.62 46.33
N VAL A 449 7.83 -8.55 46.06
CA VAL A 449 6.84 -7.94 46.97
C VAL A 449 6.74 -8.73 48.28
N GLU A 450 6.53 -10.05 48.21
CA GLU A 450 6.47 -10.90 49.40
C GLU A 450 7.79 -10.90 50.17
N HIS A 451 8.93 -10.84 49.47
CA HIS A 451 10.25 -10.72 50.10
C HIS A 451 10.37 -9.44 50.93
N VAL A 452 9.93 -8.30 50.39
CA VAL A 452 9.97 -7.00 51.08
C VAL A 452 8.94 -6.95 52.21
N ASP A 453 7.70 -7.36 51.97
CA ASP A 453 6.63 -7.27 52.96
C ASP A 453 6.87 -8.21 54.15
N ARG A 454 7.41 -9.42 53.92
CA ARG A 454 7.83 -10.33 55.01
C ARG A 454 8.99 -9.74 55.81
N ALA A 455 10.00 -9.18 55.14
CA ALA A 455 11.12 -8.56 55.83
C ALA A 455 10.67 -7.36 56.69
N ILE A 456 9.76 -6.52 56.21
CA ILE A 456 9.21 -5.42 57.01
C ILE A 456 8.40 -5.98 58.21
N ALA A 457 7.58 -7.00 58.00
CA ALA A 457 6.83 -7.65 59.08
C ALA A 457 7.73 -8.29 60.15
N ASP A 458 8.89 -8.82 59.76
CA ASP A 458 9.90 -9.41 60.66
C ASP A 458 10.73 -8.35 61.42
N GLY A 459 10.42 -7.06 61.22
CA GLY A 459 11.01 -5.92 61.92
C GLY A 459 12.20 -5.28 61.22
N TYR A 460 12.41 -5.52 59.92
CA TYR A 460 13.44 -4.85 59.13
C TYR A 460 12.91 -3.50 58.62
N SER A 461 13.42 -2.39 59.14
CA SER A 461 12.87 -1.05 58.91
C SER A 461 13.89 0.00 58.45
N GLU A 462 15.17 -0.37 58.28
CA GLU A 462 16.24 0.56 57.87
C GLU A 462 16.83 0.13 56.52
N ILE A 463 16.87 1.02 55.52
CA ILE A 463 17.57 0.73 54.26
C ILE A 463 19.02 1.18 54.37
N ARG A 464 19.95 0.23 54.30
CA ARG A 464 21.39 0.50 54.28
C ARG A 464 21.95 0.29 52.87
N SER A 465 22.86 1.17 52.48
CA SER A 465 23.65 1.01 51.26
C SER A 465 25.11 0.74 51.60
N PHE A 466 25.73 -0.21 50.91
CA PHE A 466 27.15 -0.51 51.07
C PHE A 466 27.82 -0.75 49.72
N ARG A 467 29.12 -0.45 49.66
CA ARG A 467 29.94 -0.68 48.46
C ARG A 467 30.36 -2.14 48.38
N HIS A 468 30.20 -2.74 47.20
CA HIS A 468 30.72 -4.06 46.89
C HIS A 468 31.39 -4.02 45.51
N GLY A 469 32.72 -3.87 45.51
CA GLY A 469 33.48 -3.51 44.32
C GLY A 469 33.05 -2.15 43.77
N ALA A 470 32.88 -2.05 42.44
CA ALA A 470 32.42 -0.82 41.77
C ALA A 470 30.91 -0.53 41.93
N ALA A 471 30.13 -1.47 42.49
CA ALA A 471 28.66 -1.36 42.59
C ALA A 471 28.19 -1.04 44.02
N THR A 472 27.09 -0.29 44.12
CA THR A 472 26.36 -0.07 45.38
C THR A 472 25.29 -1.13 45.53
N ARG A 473 25.32 -1.87 46.65
CA ARG A 473 24.25 -2.80 47.04
C ARG A 473 23.40 -2.18 48.13
N TYR A 474 22.13 -2.55 48.13
CA TYR A 474 21.15 -2.09 49.09
C TYR A 474 20.63 -3.28 49.87
N ALA A 475 20.35 -3.09 51.15
CA ALA A 475 19.70 -4.09 51.97
C ALA A 475 18.75 -3.44 52.97
N LEU A 476 17.66 -4.13 53.25
CA LEU A 476 16.75 -3.82 54.34
C LEU A 476 17.31 -4.49 55.60
N ALA A 477 17.66 -3.71 56.61
CA ALA A 477 18.32 -4.15 57.84
C ALA A 477 17.39 -3.99 59.04
N LYS A 478 17.59 -4.85 60.03
CA LYS A 478 16.90 -4.76 61.32
C LYS A 478 17.65 -3.81 62.26
N PRO A 479 16.98 -2.81 62.87
CA PRO A 479 17.64 -1.90 63.80
C PRO A 479 18.35 -2.65 64.93
N GLY A 480 19.60 -2.32 65.21
CA GLY A 480 20.41 -2.96 66.26
C GLY A 480 20.91 -4.39 65.97
N SER A 481 20.64 -4.95 64.78
CA SER A 481 21.14 -6.27 64.35
C SER A 481 22.06 -6.15 63.13
N THR A 482 22.89 -7.18 62.92
CA THR A 482 23.70 -7.37 61.70
C THR A 482 22.93 -8.07 60.59
N GLU A 483 21.71 -8.54 60.86
CA GLU A 483 20.84 -9.16 59.87
C GLU A 483 20.32 -8.16 58.82
N ALA A 484 20.45 -8.51 57.54
CA ALA A 484 19.94 -7.71 56.44
C ALA A 484 19.44 -8.58 55.27
N ARG A 485 18.40 -8.10 54.58
CA ARG A 485 17.81 -8.70 53.39
C ARG A 485 18.14 -7.86 52.17
N THR A 486 18.79 -8.46 51.17
CA THR A 486 19.23 -7.73 49.98
C THR A 486 18.05 -7.18 49.18
N LEU A 487 18.19 -5.93 48.73
CA LEU A 487 17.30 -5.23 47.82
C LEU A 487 18.04 -4.89 46.52
N HIS A 488 17.33 -4.85 45.40
CA HIS A 488 17.90 -4.51 44.11
C HIS A 488 17.20 -3.28 43.52
N ALA A 489 17.99 -2.31 43.09
CA ALA A 489 17.50 -1.12 42.40
C ALA A 489 16.91 -1.44 41.01
N ARG A 490 17.41 -2.48 40.33
CA ARG A 490 17.02 -2.81 38.95
C ARG A 490 15.70 -3.58 38.83
N ASN A 491 15.21 -4.20 39.90
CA ASN A 491 14.01 -5.04 39.86
C ASN A 491 12.84 -4.45 40.68
N GLY A 492 12.91 -3.17 41.02
CA GLY A 492 11.86 -2.44 41.75
C GLY A 492 11.78 -2.72 43.26
N THR A 493 12.50 -3.71 43.80
CA THR A 493 12.40 -4.06 45.24
C THR A 493 12.93 -2.97 46.18
N LEU A 494 13.95 -2.22 45.77
CA LEU A 494 14.46 -1.07 46.54
C LEU A 494 13.42 0.05 46.64
N ASP A 495 12.84 0.44 45.50
CA ASP A 495 11.90 1.55 45.44
C ASP A 495 10.55 1.17 46.07
N TYR A 496 10.15 -0.10 45.96
CA TYR A 496 9.01 -0.62 46.70
C TYR A 496 9.25 -0.57 48.22
N ALA A 497 10.40 -1.03 48.70
CA ALA A 497 10.75 -0.96 50.12
C ALA A 497 10.77 0.50 50.64
N ARG A 498 11.33 1.44 49.87
CA ARG A 498 11.30 2.88 50.21
C ARG A 498 9.86 3.38 50.34
N SER A 499 9.01 3.10 49.36
CA SER A 499 7.60 3.54 49.38
C SER A 499 6.85 3.01 50.61
N ARG A 500 7.08 1.74 51.01
CA ARG A 500 6.45 1.11 52.17
C ARG A 500 6.94 1.70 53.49
N LEU A 501 8.24 1.98 53.62
CA LEU A 501 8.78 2.61 54.83
C LEU A 501 8.33 4.06 54.96
N THR A 502 8.22 4.81 53.85
CA THR A 502 7.66 6.17 53.87
C THR A 502 6.19 6.16 54.30
N MET A 503 5.38 5.20 53.85
CA MET A 503 3.98 5.05 54.31
C MET A 503 3.87 4.64 55.80
N LEU A 504 4.87 3.98 56.36
CA LEU A 504 4.88 3.57 57.78
C LEU A 504 5.40 4.69 58.71
N ALA A 505 6.10 5.68 58.15
CA ALA A 505 6.65 6.83 58.87
C ALA A 505 5.79 8.10 58.75
N ALA A 506 4.90 8.15 57.75
CA ALA A 506 3.81 9.12 57.65
C ALA A 506 2.63 8.70 58.53
#